data_AF-A0A7C5DFA7-F1
#
_entry.id   AF-A0A7C5DFA7-F1
#
_cell.length_a   1.000
_cell.length_b   1.000
_cell.length_c   1.000
_cell.angle_alpha   90.00
_cell.angle_beta   90.00
_cell.angle_gamma   90.00
#
_symmetry.space_group_name_H-M   'P 1'
#
loop_
_entity.id
_entity.type
_entity.pdbx_description
1 polymer ?
#
loop_
_entity_poly.entity_id
_entity_poly.type
_entity_poly.pdbx_seq_one_letter_code
_entity_poly.pdbx_strand_id
1 'polypeptide(L)'
;MLKAKHDDIPEILYRIGDLADQAGLPCYLVGGYVRDLIMQRPCTDIDIMVIGEPVPFAKAMVEQLGGRNFVLFERFRTAQLELDDPEAGTFKLEIVGARKESYNPESRKPITSIGTLEDDLSRRDFTINALALRLNREQRGEIVDLYDGQRHIREKLLKTPLEPEKTFSDDPLRMMRAARFAC
;
A
#
# COMPACT_ATOMS: atom_id res chain seq x y z
N MET A 1 14.99 4.20 12.66
CA MET A 1 13.58 3.97 12.27
C MET A 1 12.74 5.11 12.81
N LEU A 2 12.11 5.89 11.92
CA LEU A 2 11.07 6.83 12.31
C LEU A 2 9.77 6.02 12.50
N LYS A 3 9.15 6.13 13.66
CA LYS A 3 7.79 5.64 13.89
C LYS A 3 6.84 6.78 13.60
N ALA A 4 5.75 6.52 12.88
CA ALA A 4 4.62 7.43 12.93
C ALA A 4 4.19 7.55 14.40
N LYS A 5 3.80 8.75 14.85
CA LYS A 5 3.25 8.87 16.21
C LYS A 5 1.95 8.10 16.24
N HIS A 6 1.72 7.38 17.35
CA HIS A 6 0.53 6.54 17.52
C HIS A 6 -0.77 7.36 17.39
N ASP A 7 -0.72 8.67 17.66
CA ASP A 7 -1.88 9.57 17.59
C ASP A 7 -2.26 9.98 16.15
N ASP A 8 -1.42 9.70 15.15
CA ASP A 8 -1.67 10.11 13.76
C ASP A 8 -2.40 9.03 12.93
N ILE A 9 -2.59 7.82 13.48
CA ILE A 9 -3.18 6.68 12.76
C ILE A 9 -4.49 6.25 13.45
N PRO A 10 -5.64 6.27 12.73
CA PRO A 10 -6.93 5.84 13.25
C PRO A 10 -6.89 4.43 13.83
N GLU A 11 -7.61 4.21 14.94
CA GLU A 11 -7.64 2.93 15.66
C GLU A 11 -8.12 1.79 14.75
N ILE A 12 -9.08 2.07 13.85
CA ILE A 12 -9.58 1.06 12.90
C ILE A 12 -8.46 0.43 12.07
N LEU A 13 -7.42 1.20 11.71
CA LEU A 13 -6.30 0.68 10.90
C LEU A 13 -5.41 -0.26 11.72
N TYR A 14 -5.26 -0.02 13.02
CA TYR A 14 -4.57 -0.97 13.91
C TYR A 14 -5.39 -2.23 14.17
N ARG A 15 -6.73 -2.14 14.18
CA ARG A 15 -7.60 -3.32 14.24
C ARG A 15 -7.48 -4.22 13.00
N ILE A 16 -7.23 -3.63 11.83
CA ILE A 16 -6.88 -4.40 10.62
C ILE A 16 -5.57 -5.17 10.82
N GLY A 17 -4.57 -4.52 11.44
CA GLY A 17 -3.32 -5.18 11.82
C GLY A 17 -3.51 -6.35 12.77
N ASP A 18 -4.35 -6.19 13.79
CA ASP A 18 -4.69 -7.27 14.73
C ASP A 18 -5.38 -8.45 14.04
N LEU A 19 -6.29 -8.17 13.09
CA LEU A 19 -6.93 -9.21 12.28
C LEU A 19 -5.91 -9.93 11.38
N ALA A 20 -4.94 -9.20 10.84
CA ALA A 20 -3.88 -9.78 10.02
C ALA A 20 -2.97 -10.72 10.84
N ASP A 21 -2.67 -10.35 12.09
CA ASP A 21 -1.92 -11.21 13.01
C ASP A 21 -2.65 -12.54 13.28
N GLN A 22 -3.97 -12.50 13.46
CA GLN A 22 -4.78 -13.71 13.63
C GLN A 22 -4.77 -14.61 12.38
N ALA A 23 -4.68 -14.01 11.20
CA ALA A 23 -4.57 -14.72 9.94
C ALA A 23 -3.13 -15.15 9.60
N GLY A 24 -2.13 -14.76 10.40
CA GLY A 24 -0.71 -15.02 10.13
C GLY A 24 -0.18 -14.28 8.90
N LEU A 25 -0.76 -13.12 8.57
CA LEU A 25 -0.43 -12.34 7.37
C LEU A 25 0.34 -11.06 7.72
N PRO A 26 1.52 -10.82 7.12
CA PRO A 26 2.13 -9.50 7.13
C PRO A 26 1.23 -8.47 6.43
N CYS A 27 0.97 -7.34 7.07
CA CYS A 27 0.00 -6.33 6.68
C CYS A 27 0.57 -4.92 6.81
N TYR A 28 0.39 -4.12 5.75
CA TYR A 28 1.01 -2.82 5.61
C TYR A 28 0.02 -1.80 5.02
N LEU A 29 0.06 -0.57 5.52
CA LEU A 29 -0.39 0.58 4.75
C LEU A 29 0.67 0.92 3.71
N VAL A 30 0.28 1.20 2.48
CA VAL A 30 1.24 1.50 1.41
C VAL A 30 0.81 2.73 0.60
N GLY A 31 1.74 3.27 -0.18
CA GLY A 31 1.41 4.25 -1.21
C GLY A 31 1.21 5.68 -0.71
N GLY A 32 0.24 6.35 -1.33
CA GLY A 32 0.01 7.79 -1.14
C GLY A 32 -0.33 8.15 0.30
N TYR A 33 -1.05 7.27 1.00
CA TYR A 33 -1.41 7.49 2.40
C TYR A 33 -0.19 7.63 3.30
N VAL A 34 0.82 6.77 3.15
CA VAL A 34 2.06 6.84 3.97
C VAL A 34 2.83 8.12 3.68
N ARG A 35 2.92 8.52 2.41
CA ARG A 35 3.52 9.80 2.00
C ARG A 35 2.78 10.97 2.65
N ASP A 36 1.46 11.00 2.54
CA ASP A 36 0.64 12.11 3.02
C ASP A 36 0.65 12.19 4.55
N LEU A 37 0.71 11.04 5.24
CA LEU A 37 0.95 10.95 6.68
C LEU A 37 2.27 11.62 7.08
N ILE A 38 3.38 11.30 6.38
CA ILE A 38 4.70 11.93 6.63
C ILE A 38 4.64 13.44 6.36
N MET A 39 3.87 13.86 5.36
CA MET A 39 3.70 15.26 4.98
C MET A 39 2.64 16.01 5.81
N GLN A 40 1.98 15.34 6.76
CA GLN A 40 0.87 15.87 7.56
C GLN A 40 -0.27 16.44 6.70
N ARG A 41 -0.64 15.70 5.64
CA ARG A 41 -1.74 16.04 4.74
C ARG A 41 -2.91 15.09 4.96
N PRO A 42 -4.17 15.58 4.91
CA PRO A 42 -5.32 14.71 4.99
C PRO A 42 -5.38 13.79 3.76
N CYS A 43 -5.67 12.52 3.99
CA CYS A 43 -5.82 11.52 2.93
C CYS A 43 -6.92 10.53 3.32
N THR A 44 -7.82 10.22 2.39
CA THR A 44 -8.99 9.36 2.63
C THR A 44 -8.91 8.03 1.89
N ASP A 45 -8.05 7.93 0.87
CA ASP A 45 -7.84 6.70 0.10
C ASP A 45 -6.72 5.90 0.74
N ILE A 46 -7.06 4.70 1.24
CA ILE A 46 -6.15 3.85 1.98
C ILE A 46 -5.92 2.54 1.22
N ASP A 47 -4.66 2.28 0.91
CA ASP A 47 -4.22 1.01 0.34
C ASP A 47 -3.67 0.11 1.45
N ILE A 48 -4.33 -1.03 1.68
CA ILE A 48 -3.90 -2.09 2.57
C ILE A 48 -3.26 -3.20 1.75
N MET A 49 -1.97 -3.41 1.95
CA MET A 49 -1.22 -4.49 1.32
C MET A 49 -1.03 -5.65 2.30
N VAL A 50 -1.36 -6.86 1.88
CA VAL A 50 -1.04 -8.09 2.61
C VAL A 50 -0.08 -8.98 1.82
N ILE A 51 0.85 -9.64 2.51
CA ILE A 51 1.68 -10.69 1.92
C ILE A 51 0.92 -12.01 2.04
N GLY A 52 0.11 -12.32 1.04
CA GLY A 52 -0.76 -13.49 1.01
C GLY A 52 -2.00 -13.27 0.15
N GLU A 53 -3.08 -13.93 0.53
CA GLU A 53 -4.36 -13.88 -0.19
C GLU A 53 -5.24 -12.71 0.30
N PRO A 54 -5.45 -11.66 -0.52
CA PRO A 54 -6.18 -10.47 -0.08
C PRO A 54 -7.69 -10.69 0.03
N VAL A 55 -8.28 -11.56 -0.79
CA VAL A 55 -9.73 -11.75 -0.86
C VAL A 55 -10.30 -12.40 0.42
N PRO A 56 -9.72 -13.51 0.94
CA PRO A 56 -10.13 -14.05 2.23
C PRO A 56 -9.95 -13.05 3.37
N PHE A 57 -8.85 -12.29 3.36
CA PHE A 57 -8.58 -11.28 4.37
C PHE A 57 -9.63 -10.15 4.36
N ALA A 58 -9.96 -9.63 3.17
CA ALA A 58 -11.00 -8.60 3.03
C ALA A 58 -12.39 -9.11 3.46
N LYS A 59 -12.73 -10.38 3.22
CA LYS A 59 -13.96 -10.99 3.75
C LYS A 59 -13.96 -11.05 5.27
N ALA A 60 -12.84 -11.43 5.89
CA ALA A 60 -12.69 -11.42 7.34
C ALA A 60 -12.83 -10.00 7.92
N MET A 61 -12.34 -8.97 7.22
CA MET A 61 -12.54 -7.56 7.61
C MET A 61 -14.03 -7.18 7.59
N VAL A 62 -14.78 -7.60 6.58
CA VAL A 62 -16.23 -7.38 6.52
C VAL A 62 -16.93 -8.03 7.72
N GLU A 63 -16.63 -9.30 7.98
CA GLU A 63 -17.29 -10.08 9.04
C GLU A 63 -16.94 -9.60 10.45
N GLN A 64 -15.67 -9.25 10.71
CA GLN A 64 -15.19 -8.97 12.08
C GLN A 64 -15.10 -7.48 12.42
N LEU A 65 -14.93 -6.62 11.42
CA LEU A 65 -14.78 -5.17 11.60
C LEU A 65 -16.00 -4.39 11.09
N GLY A 66 -17.02 -5.06 10.55
CA GLY A 66 -18.26 -4.43 10.10
C GLY A 66 -18.13 -3.68 8.77
N GLY A 67 -17.30 -4.21 7.87
CA GLY A 67 -17.07 -3.62 6.54
C GLY A 67 -18.33 -3.50 5.69
N ARG A 68 -18.43 -2.38 4.95
CA ARG A 68 -19.55 -2.09 4.03
C ARG A 68 -19.05 -1.90 2.61
N ASN A 69 -19.98 -1.83 1.66
CA ASN A 69 -19.70 -1.55 0.25
C ASN A 69 -18.59 -2.45 -0.33
N PHE A 70 -18.62 -3.73 0.05
CA PHE A 70 -17.62 -4.71 -0.39
C PHE A 70 -17.75 -4.98 -1.89
N VAL A 71 -16.68 -4.72 -2.63
CA VAL A 71 -16.57 -4.98 -4.07
C VAL A 71 -15.32 -5.83 -4.32
N LEU A 72 -15.52 -6.97 -5.00
CA LEU A 72 -14.43 -7.85 -5.40
C LEU A 72 -14.07 -7.62 -6.86
N PHE A 73 -12.79 -7.37 -7.13
CA PHE A 73 -12.23 -7.27 -8.49
C PHE A 73 -11.45 -8.54 -8.81
N GLU A 74 -12.14 -9.60 -9.23
CA GLU A 74 -11.56 -10.93 -9.46
C GLU A 74 -10.36 -10.91 -10.41
N ARG A 75 -10.44 -10.10 -11.48
CA ARG A 75 -9.38 -9.99 -12.50
C ARG A 75 -8.03 -9.57 -11.91
N PHE A 76 -8.06 -8.73 -10.87
CA PHE A 76 -6.87 -8.23 -10.21
C PHE A 76 -6.65 -8.87 -8.83
N ARG A 77 -7.58 -9.72 -8.37
CA ARG A 77 -7.57 -10.27 -7.01
C ARG A 77 -7.42 -9.17 -5.97
N THR A 78 -8.14 -8.05 -6.15
CA THR A 78 -8.22 -6.96 -5.16
C THR A 78 -9.65 -6.87 -4.65
N ALA A 79 -9.80 -6.35 -3.44
CA ALA A 79 -11.11 -6.07 -2.87
C ALA A 79 -11.14 -4.62 -2.39
N GLN A 80 -12.31 -4.00 -2.47
CA GLN A 80 -12.55 -2.68 -1.91
C GLN A 80 -13.66 -2.80 -0.88
N LEU A 81 -13.54 -2.09 0.23
CA LEU A 81 -14.58 -1.99 1.24
C LEU A 81 -14.45 -0.69 2.03
N GLU A 82 -15.48 -0.35 2.80
CA GLU A 82 -15.48 0.80 3.69
C GLU A 82 -15.53 0.35 5.15
N LEU A 83 -14.74 0.99 6.00
CA LEU A 83 -14.81 0.83 7.46
C LEU A 83 -15.03 2.19 8.12
N ASP A 84 -15.86 2.21 9.16
CA ASP A 84 -16.01 3.39 9.99
C ASP A 84 -15.08 3.34 11.18
N ASP A 85 -14.44 4.47 11.43
CA ASP A 85 -13.78 4.78 12.68
C ASP A 85 -14.65 5.76 13.50
N PRO A 86 -14.82 5.54 14.81
CA PRO A 86 -15.64 6.41 15.65
C PRO A 86 -15.18 7.87 15.68
N GLU A 87 -13.88 8.13 15.53
CA GLU A 87 -13.28 9.46 15.64
C GLU A 87 -12.92 10.05 14.28
N ALA A 88 -12.46 9.21 13.35
CA ALA A 88 -11.94 9.65 12.06
C ALA A 88 -12.91 9.46 10.87
N GLY A 89 -14.10 8.92 11.10
CA GLY A 89 -15.15 8.78 10.09
C GLY A 89 -14.96 7.55 9.18
N THR A 90 -15.52 7.61 7.98
CA THR A 90 -15.50 6.46 7.04
C THR A 90 -14.24 6.46 6.19
N PHE A 91 -13.53 5.33 6.20
CA PHE A 91 -12.39 5.06 5.35
C PHE A 91 -12.76 4.16 4.18
N LYS A 92 -12.34 4.56 2.99
CA LYS A 92 -12.41 3.73 1.79
C LYS A 92 -11.08 2.98 1.64
N LEU A 93 -11.18 1.65 1.73
CA LEU A 93 -10.02 0.77 1.74
C LEU A 93 -9.94 -0.01 0.44
N GLU A 94 -8.75 -0.06 -0.14
CA GLU A 94 -8.39 -1.02 -1.19
C GLU A 94 -7.43 -2.07 -0.60
N ILE A 95 -7.83 -3.34 -0.67
CA ILE A 95 -7.07 -4.48 -0.15
C ILE A 95 -6.40 -5.16 -1.33
N VAL A 96 -5.07 -5.15 -1.30
CA VAL A 96 -4.22 -5.70 -2.36
C VAL A 96 -3.27 -6.75 -1.79
N GLY A 97 -3.02 -7.79 -2.57
CA GLY A 97 -1.99 -8.78 -2.25
C GLY A 97 -0.67 -8.34 -2.87
N ALA A 98 0.45 -8.54 -2.16
CA ALA A 98 1.78 -8.35 -2.73
C ALA A 98 1.95 -9.25 -3.96
N ARG A 99 2.33 -8.66 -5.09
CA ARG A 99 2.46 -9.39 -6.36
C ARG A 99 3.90 -9.41 -6.82
N LYS A 100 4.35 -10.58 -7.24
CA LYS A 100 5.55 -10.74 -8.05
C LYS A 100 5.14 -11.10 -9.47
N GLU A 101 5.55 -10.29 -10.43
CA GLU A 101 5.37 -10.57 -11.85
C GLU A 101 6.65 -11.21 -12.39
N SER A 102 6.61 -12.51 -12.71
CA SER A 102 7.67 -13.11 -13.51
C SER A 102 7.31 -12.98 -14.98
N TYR A 103 8.09 -12.20 -15.73
CA TYR A 103 8.01 -12.12 -17.18
C TYR A 103 8.58 -13.41 -17.78
N ASN A 104 7.74 -14.16 -18.49
CA ASN A 104 8.22 -15.21 -19.37
C ASN A 104 8.68 -14.54 -20.69
N PRO A 105 9.95 -14.69 -21.12
CA PRO A 105 10.43 -14.15 -22.40
C PRO A 105 9.59 -14.53 -23.62
N GLU A 106 8.84 -15.64 -23.55
CA GLU A 106 8.01 -16.15 -24.64
C GLU A 106 6.51 -15.77 -24.54
N SER A 107 6.09 -15.06 -23.49
CA SER A 107 4.69 -14.69 -23.28
C SER A 107 4.54 -13.30 -22.67
N ARG A 108 3.70 -12.46 -23.30
CA ARG A 108 3.36 -11.12 -22.77
C ARG A 108 2.45 -11.14 -21.53
N LYS A 109 2.12 -12.31 -20.98
CA LYS A 109 1.32 -12.44 -19.76
C LYS A 109 2.24 -12.82 -18.59
N PRO A 110 2.47 -11.95 -17.60
CA PRO A 110 3.27 -12.30 -16.44
C PRO A 110 2.56 -13.38 -15.61
N ILE A 111 3.32 -14.31 -15.06
CA ILE A 111 2.81 -15.20 -14.01
C ILE A 111 2.89 -14.42 -12.70
N THR A 112 1.74 -14.14 -12.10
CA THR A 112 1.65 -13.47 -10.80
C THR A 112 1.69 -14.49 -9.68
N SER A 113 2.78 -14.51 -8.92
CA SER A 113 2.89 -15.24 -7.65
C SER A 113 2.81 -14.28 -6.46
N ILE A 114 2.63 -14.84 -5.25
CA ILE A 114 2.70 -14.05 -4.01
C ILE A 114 4.09 -13.44 -3.93
N GLY A 115 4.13 -12.11 -3.93
CA GLY A 115 5.37 -11.33 -3.88
C GLY A 115 5.79 -10.97 -2.47
N THR A 116 6.96 -10.37 -2.37
CA THR A 116 7.46 -9.75 -1.14
C THR A 116 7.04 -8.27 -1.06
N LEU A 117 7.25 -7.65 0.11
CA LEU A 117 7.11 -6.20 0.25
C LEU A 117 8.02 -5.46 -0.74
N GLU A 118 9.27 -5.92 -0.91
CA GLU A 118 10.22 -5.31 -1.85
C GLU A 118 9.76 -5.43 -3.31
N ASP A 119 9.20 -6.59 -3.70
CA ASP A 119 8.63 -6.77 -5.04
C ASP A 119 7.50 -5.74 -5.32
N ASP A 120 6.64 -5.43 -4.33
CA ASP A 120 5.58 -4.42 -4.47
C ASP A 120 6.13 -2.98 -4.47
N LEU A 121 7.06 -2.66 -3.56
CA LEU A 121 7.59 -1.30 -3.47
C LEU A 121 8.44 -0.91 -4.69
N SER A 122 9.23 -1.85 -5.23
CA SER A 122 10.11 -1.60 -6.39
C SER A 122 9.36 -1.25 -7.67
N ARG A 123 8.15 -1.77 -7.86
CA ARG A 123 7.31 -1.53 -9.05
C ARG A 123 6.52 -0.22 -8.99
N ARG A 124 6.64 0.58 -7.93
CA ARG A 124 5.91 1.84 -7.80
C ARG A 124 6.52 2.94 -8.66
N ASP A 125 5.75 4.00 -8.87
CA ASP A 125 6.11 5.10 -9.75
C ASP A 125 7.26 5.94 -9.19
N PHE A 126 7.17 6.34 -7.92
CA PHE A 126 8.18 7.17 -7.26
C PHE A 126 8.53 6.63 -5.88
N THR A 127 9.78 6.85 -5.47
CA THR A 127 10.31 6.53 -4.14
C THR A 127 9.45 7.07 -3.01
N ILE A 128 8.89 8.28 -3.18
CA ILE A 128 7.98 8.90 -2.21
C ILE A 128 6.65 8.13 -2.05
N ASN A 129 6.27 7.31 -3.02
CA ASN A 129 5.09 6.44 -2.97
C ASN A 129 5.48 4.98 -2.68
N ALA A 130 6.77 4.67 -2.69
CA ALA A 130 7.35 3.36 -2.38
C ALA A 130 7.67 3.21 -0.89
N LEU A 131 6.73 3.66 -0.06
CA LEU A 131 6.79 3.60 1.40
C LEU A 131 5.69 2.66 1.91
N ALA A 132 6.01 1.96 2.99
CA ALA A 132 5.06 1.11 3.68
C ALA A 132 5.09 1.39 5.19
N LEU A 133 3.95 1.24 5.85
CA LEU A 133 3.84 1.32 7.30
C LEU A 133 3.26 0.02 7.84
N ARG A 134 3.93 -0.59 8.81
CA ARG A 134 3.52 -1.87 9.42
C ARG A 134 2.29 -1.70 10.32
N LEU A 135 1.25 -2.50 10.07
CA LEU A 135 0.02 -2.53 10.87
C LEU A 135 0.02 -3.65 11.93
N ASN A 136 0.70 -4.77 11.66
CA ASN A 136 0.87 -5.87 12.61
C ASN A 136 1.35 -5.38 13.98
N ARG A 137 1.03 -6.11 15.05
CA ARG A 137 1.45 -5.76 16.43
C ARG A 137 2.96 -5.67 16.55
N GLU A 138 3.67 -6.62 15.94
CA GLU A 138 5.12 -6.56 15.83
C GLU A 138 5.52 -5.41 14.92
N GLN A 139 6.36 -4.50 15.43
CA GLN A 139 6.82 -3.31 14.70
C GLN A 139 5.69 -2.37 14.24
N ARG A 140 4.54 -2.37 14.93
CA ARG A 140 3.43 -1.45 14.65
C ARG A 140 3.89 0.00 14.52
N GLY A 141 3.44 0.67 13.46
CA GLY A 141 3.75 2.09 13.20
C GLY A 141 5.14 2.32 12.61
N GLU A 142 5.92 1.28 12.38
CA GLU A 142 7.22 1.39 11.72
C GLU A 142 7.06 1.64 10.22
N ILE A 143 7.73 2.66 9.72
CA ILE A 143 7.81 2.97 8.30
C ILE A 143 8.98 2.21 7.69
N VAL A 144 8.69 1.36 6.71
CA VAL A 144 9.66 0.69 5.85
C VAL A 144 9.90 1.56 4.62
N ASP A 145 11.16 1.97 4.44
CA ASP A 145 11.63 2.79 3.32
C ASP A 145 12.89 2.15 2.73
N LEU A 146 12.73 1.49 1.58
CA LEU A 146 13.82 0.79 0.89
C LEU A 146 14.52 1.67 -0.17
N TYR A 147 13.93 2.82 -0.52
CA TYR A 147 14.35 3.62 -1.68
C TYR A 147 14.54 5.11 -1.35
N ASP A 148 14.84 5.43 -0.09
CA ASP A 148 15.05 6.80 0.40
C ASP A 148 13.84 7.75 0.19
N GLY A 149 12.62 7.22 0.14
CA GLY A 149 11.41 8.00 -0.09
C GLY A 149 11.22 9.12 0.92
N GLN A 150 11.52 8.89 2.20
CA GLN A 150 11.46 9.93 3.23
C GLN A 150 12.46 11.07 2.99
N ARG A 151 13.66 10.76 2.50
CA ARG A 151 14.64 11.78 2.15
C ARG A 151 14.16 12.58 0.95
N HIS A 152 13.69 11.91 -0.09
CA HIS A 152 13.20 12.58 -1.30
C HIS A 152 11.94 13.44 -1.03
N ILE A 153 11.08 13.06 -0.08
CA ILE A 153 9.98 13.94 0.40
C ILE A 153 10.54 15.24 0.99
N ARG A 154 11.56 15.16 1.87
CA ARG A 154 12.18 16.34 2.50
C ARG A 154 12.88 17.24 1.48
N GLU A 155 13.56 16.63 0.52
CA GLU A 155 14.29 17.32 -0.56
C GLU A 155 13.37 17.78 -1.70
N LYS A 156 12.08 17.41 -1.66
CA LYS A 156 11.09 17.67 -2.72
C LYS A 156 11.54 17.13 -4.09
N LEU A 157 12.12 15.92 -4.09
CA LEU A 157 12.60 15.25 -5.27
C LEU A 157 11.64 14.12 -5.70
N LEU A 158 11.34 14.07 -6.99
CA LEU A 158 10.68 12.92 -7.61
C LEU A 158 11.74 12.01 -8.23
N LYS A 159 11.91 10.83 -7.64
CA LYS A 159 12.84 9.80 -8.10
C LYS A 159 12.12 8.47 -8.22
N THR A 160 12.44 7.67 -9.24
CA THR A 160 11.91 6.31 -9.43
C THR A 160 12.63 5.32 -8.51
N PRO A 161 11.98 4.24 -8.01
CA PRO A 161 12.65 3.22 -7.19
C PRO A 161 13.70 2.42 -7.97
N LEU A 162 13.42 2.13 -9.23
CA LEU A 162 14.30 1.46 -10.18
C LEU A 162 14.78 2.45 -11.26
N GLU A 163 15.61 1.97 -12.19
CA GLU A 163 16.06 2.73 -13.36
C GLU A 163 14.85 3.36 -14.09
N PRO A 164 14.85 4.69 -14.34
CA PRO A 164 13.74 5.39 -14.95
C PRO A 164 13.27 4.79 -16.27
N GLU A 165 14.21 4.32 -17.10
CA GLU A 165 13.93 3.69 -18.39
C GLU A 165 13.02 2.47 -18.21
N LYS A 166 13.28 1.63 -17.20
CA LYS A 166 12.45 0.47 -16.90
C LYS A 166 11.10 0.90 -16.33
N THR A 167 11.12 1.78 -15.33
CA THR A 167 9.90 2.26 -14.66
C THR A 167 8.90 2.92 -15.62
N PHE A 168 9.37 3.71 -16.60
CA PHE A 168 8.51 4.36 -17.59
C PHE A 168 8.15 3.46 -18.78
N SER A 169 8.99 2.47 -19.12
CA SER A 169 8.64 1.47 -20.13
C SER A 169 7.53 0.54 -19.65
N ASP A 170 7.54 0.19 -18.36
CA ASP A 170 6.49 -0.64 -17.75
C ASP A 170 5.13 0.07 -17.73
N ASP A 171 5.11 1.38 -17.50
CA ASP A 171 3.89 2.21 -17.52
C ASP A 171 4.20 3.67 -17.91
N PRO A 172 3.98 4.03 -19.19
CA PRO A 172 4.22 5.40 -19.69
C PRO A 172 3.38 6.48 -19.00
N LEU A 173 2.24 6.12 -18.38
CA LEU A 173 1.40 7.09 -17.66
C LEU A 173 2.10 7.66 -16.43
N ARG A 174 3.17 7.01 -15.95
CA ARG A 174 4.00 7.52 -14.86
C ARG A 174 4.69 8.83 -15.21
N MET A 175 4.98 9.11 -16.48
CA MET A 175 5.51 10.40 -16.91
C MET A 175 4.48 11.52 -16.70
N MET A 176 3.21 11.28 -17.05
CA MET A 176 2.12 12.22 -16.79
C MET A 176 1.88 12.41 -15.29
N ARG A 177 2.00 11.33 -14.49
CA ARG A 177 1.96 11.41 -13.02
C ARG A 177 3.11 12.25 -12.48
N ALA A 178 4.32 12.14 -13.04
CA ALA A 178 5.47 12.95 -12.64
C ALA A 178 5.16 14.45 -12.80
N ALA A 179 4.66 14.85 -13.97
CA ALA A 179 4.25 16.22 -14.23
C ALA A 179 3.18 16.69 -13.23
N ARG A 180 2.17 15.86 -12.96
CA ARG A 180 1.12 16.17 -11.97
C ARG A 180 1.66 16.37 -10.55
N PHE A 181 2.67 15.61 -10.13
CA PHE A 181 3.27 15.77 -8.80
C PHE A 181 4.24 16.95 -8.69
N ALA A 182 4.77 17.43 -9.81
CA ALA A 182 5.72 18.55 -9.85
C ALA A 182 5.04 19.93 -9.89
N CYS A 183 3.78 20.00 -10.32
CA CYS A 183 2.95 21.21 -10.34
C CYS A 183 2.29 21.47 -8.98
#